data_AF-A0A3C1MY51-F1
#
_entry.id   AF-A0A3C1MY51-F1
#
_cell.length_a   1.000
_cell.length_b   1.000
_cell.length_c   1.000
_cell.angle_alpha   90.00
_cell.angle_beta   90.00
_cell.angle_gamma   90.00
#
_symmetry.space_group_name_H-M   'P 1'
#
loop_
_entity.id
_entity.type
_entity.pdbx_description
1 polymer ?
#
loop_
_entity_poly.entity_id
_entity_poly.type
_entity_poly.pdbx_seq_one_letter_code
_entity_poly.pdbx_strand_id
1 'polypeptide(L)'
;MKALYLSRFTATSAIGLGLDQTLDALRQRRGGLLPCAFDTVELATSIGEVAGVDAVQLPARLAAFDCRNNRLAQLGLEQDGFAASVRAAVEKYGPTRVGVFIGTSTAGILQTELAYRRRDADTGALPADFIYGTTHNTFSVADFTRQYFGLSGPAVAVSSACSSSAKVFSSARRMLAAGLIDAAVVGGVDSLCLTTLYGFNSLGLVSAQPCRPFDAARDGISIGEAAAFALLERPPEHLPADAVLLLG
;
A
#
# COMPACT_ATOMS: atom_id res chain seq x y z
N MET A 1 8.88 -4.91 -27.75
CA MET A 1 8.27 -4.28 -26.56
C MET A 1 9.30 -3.34 -25.95
N LYS A 2 8.93 -2.10 -25.57
CA LYS A 2 9.88 -1.15 -24.96
C LYS A 2 10.01 -1.46 -23.46
N ALA A 3 11.24 -1.54 -22.97
CA ALA A 3 11.53 -1.68 -21.54
C ALA A 3 10.99 -0.47 -20.77
N LEU A 4 10.64 -0.67 -19.50
CA LEU A 4 10.31 0.42 -18.56
C LEU A 4 11.43 0.58 -17.56
N TYR A 5 11.75 1.82 -17.24
CA TYR A 5 12.73 2.15 -16.21
C TYR A 5 12.02 2.26 -14.86
N LEU A 6 12.47 1.49 -13.87
CA LEU A 6 12.08 1.67 -12.47
C LEU A 6 13.04 2.67 -11.85
N SER A 7 12.64 3.94 -11.82
CA SER A 7 13.52 5.06 -11.47
C SER A 7 13.64 5.29 -9.97
N ARG A 8 12.62 4.88 -9.20
CA ARG A 8 12.63 4.89 -7.75
C ARG A 8 11.68 3.83 -7.21
N PHE A 9 11.98 3.29 -6.02
CA PHE A 9 11.05 2.48 -5.26
C PHE A 9 11.26 2.65 -3.76
N THR A 10 10.25 2.25 -3.00
CA THR A 10 10.19 2.31 -1.53
C THR A 10 9.46 1.07 -1.03
N ALA A 11 9.83 0.62 0.17
CA ALA A 11 9.12 -0.44 0.87
C ALA A 11 9.02 -0.12 2.36
N THR A 12 7.82 -0.25 2.91
CA THR A 12 7.51 -0.09 4.33
C THR A 12 6.71 -1.31 4.78
N SER A 13 7.22 -2.01 5.79
CA SER A 13 6.62 -3.24 6.34
C SER A 13 7.02 -3.41 7.80
N ALA A 14 6.56 -4.48 8.44
CA ALA A 14 6.92 -4.82 9.82
C ALA A 14 8.43 -5.05 10.05
N ILE A 15 9.23 -5.25 9.00
CA ILE A 15 10.69 -5.42 9.11
C ILE A 15 11.48 -4.13 8.87
N GLY A 16 10.83 -3.03 8.49
CA GLY A 16 11.53 -1.78 8.24
C GLY A 16 10.69 -0.71 7.56
N LEU A 17 10.98 0.54 7.91
CA LEU A 17 10.51 1.73 7.23
C LEU A 17 11.60 2.15 6.23
N GLY A 18 11.37 1.89 4.95
CA GLY A 18 12.31 2.16 3.86
C GLY A 18 13.28 1.01 3.56
N LEU A 19 14.06 1.19 2.50
CA LEU A 19 14.93 0.15 1.93
C LEU A 19 16.12 -0.18 2.83
N ASP A 20 16.71 0.80 3.50
CA ASP A 20 17.89 0.58 4.36
C ASP A 20 17.55 -0.30 5.56
N GLN A 21 16.45 0.00 6.26
CA GLN A 21 15.98 -0.82 7.39
C GLN A 21 15.56 -2.22 6.93
N THR A 22 14.86 -2.29 5.80
CA THR A 22 14.45 -3.57 5.19
C THR A 22 15.69 -4.42 4.86
N LEU A 23 16.69 -3.84 4.23
CA LEU A 23 17.93 -4.54 3.86
C LEU A 23 18.73 -4.98 5.09
N ASP A 24 18.81 -4.13 6.12
CA ASP A 24 19.45 -4.48 7.39
C ASP A 24 18.74 -5.66 8.06
N ALA A 25 17.41 -5.63 8.16
CA ALA A 25 16.63 -6.73 8.71
C ALA A 25 16.83 -8.04 7.94
N LEU A 26 16.86 -7.99 6.60
CA LEU A 26 17.13 -9.15 5.76
C LEU A 26 18.55 -9.71 5.97
N ARG A 27 19.57 -8.85 6.01
CA ARG A 27 20.97 -9.25 6.26
C ARG A 27 21.15 -9.89 7.63
N GLN A 28 20.46 -9.35 8.65
CA GLN A 28 20.49 -9.86 10.00
C GLN A 28 19.50 -11.01 10.25
N ARG A 29 18.70 -11.39 9.25
CA ARG A 29 17.65 -12.42 9.35
C ARG A 29 16.64 -12.14 10.48
N ARG A 30 16.28 -10.87 10.68
CA ARG A 30 15.28 -10.45 11.66
C ARG A 30 13.89 -10.45 11.02
N GLY A 31 12.96 -11.18 11.62
CA GLY A 31 11.55 -11.14 11.25
C GLY A 31 10.81 -9.96 11.89
N GLY A 32 9.67 -9.60 11.30
CA GLY A 32 8.76 -8.56 11.82
C GLY A 32 7.43 -9.13 12.31
N LEU A 33 7.32 -10.46 12.38
CA LEU A 33 6.11 -11.13 12.84
C LEU A 33 6.13 -11.25 14.36
N LEU A 34 5.10 -10.72 14.99
CA LEU A 34 4.91 -10.72 16.44
C LEU A 34 3.55 -11.34 16.79
N PRO A 35 3.36 -11.87 18.01
CA PRO A 35 2.04 -12.25 18.48
C PRO A 35 1.03 -11.12 18.28
N CYS A 36 -0.18 -11.46 17.84
CA CYS A 36 -1.23 -10.49 17.55
C CYS A 36 -1.59 -9.67 18.79
N ALA A 37 -1.39 -8.36 18.69
CA ALA A 37 -1.79 -7.37 19.69
C ALA A 37 -2.52 -6.18 19.02
N PHE A 38 -3.17 -6.44 17.88
CA PHE A 38 -3.80 -5.42 17.06
C PHE A 38 -5.24 -5.16 17.49
N ASP A 39 -5.55 -3.90 17.83
CA ASP A 39 -6.90 -3.44 18.21
C ASP A 39 -7.53 -4.38 19.28
N THR A 40 -8.76 -4.87 19.07
CA THR A 40 -9.47 -5.80 19.96
C THR A 40 -9.40 -7.25 19.47
N VAL A 41 -8.35 -7.64 18.76
CA VAL A 41 -8.23 -9.01 18.22
C VAL A 41 -7.75 -9.98 19.30
N GLU A 42 -8.50 -11.07 19.53
CA GLU A 42 -8.19 -12.10 20.55
C GLU A 42 -7.66 -13.41 19.94
N LEU A 43 -7.22 -13.36 18.67
CA LEU A 43 -6.76 -14.54 17.95
C LEU A 43 -5.34 -14.92 18.36
N ALA A 44 -5.13 -16.21 18.65
CA ALA A 44 -3.80 -16.78 18.78
C ALA A 44 -3.14 -16.89 17.39
N THR A 45 -2.57 -15.78 16.91
CA THR A 45 -1.87 -15.70 15.62
C THR A 45 -0.66 -14.77 15.67
N SER A 46 0.25 -14.91 14.71
CA SER A 46 1.34 -13.94 14.50
C SER A 46 1.00 -13.01 13.34
N ILE A 47 1.23 -11.70 13.52
CA ILE A 47 0.96 -10.65 12.54
C ILE A 47 2.22 -9.83 12.25
N GLY A 48 2.27 -9.19 11.08
CA GLY A 48 3.27 -8.19 10.73
C GLY A 48 2.66 -6.80 10.74
N GLU A 49 2.63 -6.14 11.90
CA GLU A 49 2.17 -4.76 12.02
C GLU A 49 3.31 -3.76 11.70
N VAL A 50 3.01 -2.69 10.96
CA VAL A 50 3.97 -1.63 10.66
C VAL A 50 3.97 -0.64 11.82
N ALA A 51 5.13 -0.45 12.43
CA ALA A 51 5.28 0.49 13.54
C ALA A 51 5.03 1.94 13.10
N GLY A 52 4.32 2.70 13.93
CA GLY A 52 4.16 4.14 13.78
C GLY A 52 3.04 4.60 12.84
N VAL A 53 2.30 3.68 12.21
CA VAL A 53 1.18 4.04 11.30
C VAL A 53 0.13 4.90 12.00
N ASP A 54 -0.24 4.57 13.24
CA ASP A 54 -1.28 5.28 13.98
C ASP A 54 -0.88 6.70 14.39
N ALA A 55 0.43 6.99 14.44
CA ALA A 55 0.95 8.32 14.75
C ALA A 55 1.00 9.25 13.52
N VAL A 56 0.89 8.71 12.30
CA VAL A 56 0.96 9.50 11.07
C VAL A 56 -0.21 10.47 10.99
N GLN A 57 0.11 11.74 10.73
CA GLN A 57 -0.87 12.80 10.47
C GLN A 57 -0.89 13.12 8.97
N LEU A 58 -2.07 13.08 8.36
CA LEU A 58 -2.22 13.50 6.96
C LEU A 58 -2.17 15.04 6.86
N PRO A 59 -1.71 15.59 5.72
CA PRO A 59 -1.82 17.02 5.44
C PRO A 59 -3.27 17.51 5.60
N ALA A 60 -3.46 18.71 6.16
CA ALA A 60 -4.79 19.26 6.44
C ALA A 60 -5.74 19.26 5.22
N ARG A 61 -5.20 19.51 4.02
CA ARG A 61 -5.96 19.48 2.75
C ARG A 61 -6.49 18.09 2.36
N LEU A 62 -5.99 17.03 3.01
CA LEU A 62 -6.37 15.63 2.80
C LEU A 62 -7.01 15.02 4.04
N ALA A 63 -7.45 15.83 5.02
CA ALA A 63 -8.04 15.34 6.26
C ALA A 63 -9.25 14.40 6.03
N ALA A 64 -10.02 14.61 4.95
CA ALA A 64 -11.13 13.72 4.59
C ALA A 64 -10.68 12.30 4.25
N PHE A 65 -9.41 12.09 3.87
CA PHE A 65 -8.84 10.78 3.56
C PHE A 65 -8.30 10.04 4.78
N ASP A 66 -8.46 10.61 5.98
CA ASP A 66 -7.83 10.06 7.17
C ASP A 66 -8.40 8.70 7.56
N CYS A 67 -7.59 7.66 7.31
CA CYS A 67 -7.79 6.28 7.74
C CYS A 67 -6.43 5.60 7.84
N ARG A 68 -6.34 4.50 8.60
CA ARG A 68 -5.08 3.80 8.86
C ARG A 68 -4.37 3.33 7.57
N ASN A 69 -5.13 2.94 6.54
CA ASN A 69 -4.58 2.54 5.25
C ASN A 69 -3.93 3.71 4.48
N ASN A 70 -4.55 4.89 4.49
CA ASN A 70 -3.98 6.08 3.85
C ASN A 70 -2.81 6.68 4.64
N ARG A 71 -2.82 6.54 5.97
CA ARG A 71 -1.66 6.82 6.83
C ARG A 71 -0.49 5.91 6.50
N LEU A 72 -0.72 4.60 6.33
CA LEU A 72 0.30 3.65 5.89
C LEU A 72 0.80 3.97 4.47
N ALA A 73 -0.09 4.38 3.57
CA ALA A 73 0.30 4.83 2.24
C ALA A 73 1.22 6.05 2.30
N GLN A 74 0.88 7.08 3.08
CA GLN A 74 1.73 8.26 3.29
C GLN A 74 3.08 7.87 3.89
N LEU A 75 3.09 7.01 4.91
CA LEU A 75 4.32 6.55 5.56
C LEU A 75 5.28 5.93 4.53
N GLY A 76 4.76 5.07 3.64
CA GLY A 76 5.55 4.46 2.57
C GLY A 76 5.98 5.44 1.48
N LEU A 77 5.10 6.34 1.05
CA LEU A 77 5.38 7.35 0.02
C LEU A 77 6.50 8.32 0.42
N GLU A 78 6.67 8.57 1.72
CA GLU A 78 7.68 9.48 2.27
C GLU A 78 9.04 8.81 2.53
N GLN A 79 9.17 7.49 2.35
CA GLN A 79 10.48 6.84 2.47
C GLN A 79 11.30 6.95 1.19
N ASP A 80 12.62 6.72 1.33
CA ASP A 80 13.56 6.47 0.23
C ASP A 80 13.64 7.57 -0.85
N GLY A 81 13.25 8.81 -0.50
CA GLY A 81 13.16 9.92 -1.46
C GLY A 81 12.12 9.69 -2.57
N PHE A 82 11.16 8.79 -2.33
CA PHE A 82 10.13 8.43 -3.31
C PHE A 82 9.25 9.62 -3.65
N ALA A 83 8.69 10.31 -2.64
CA ALA A 83 7.88 11.50 -2.85
C ALA A 83 8.60 12.60 -3.66
N ALA A 84 9.89 12.83 -3.38
CA ALA A 84 10.70 13.79 -4.12
C ALA A 84 10.88 13.37 -5.60
N SER A 85 11.12 12.08 -5.85
CA SER A 85 11.26 11.54 -7.21
C SER A 85 9.94 11.65 -8.00
N VAL A 86 8.80 11.41 -7.35
CA VAL A 86 7.48 11.61 -7.97
C VAL A 86 7.25 13.08 -8.31
N ARG A 87 7.57 14.01 -7.39
CA ARG A 87 7.45 15.46 -7.66
C ARG A 87 8.34 15.90 -8.83
N ALA A 88 9.57 15.40 -8.92
CA ALA A 88 10.46 15.66 -10.06
C ALA A 88 9.89 15.12 -11.38
N ALA A 89 9.25 13.94 -11.37
CA ALA A 89 8.54 13.43 -12.54
C ALA A 89 7.33 14.30 -12.93
N VAL A 90 6.60 14.84 -11.94
CA VAL A 90 5.51 15.79 -12.19
C VAL A 90 6.00 17.08 -12.82
N GLU A 91 7.11 17.64 -12.34
CA GLU A 91 7.72 18.83 -12.93
C GLU A 91 8.18 18.59 -14.37
N LYS A 92 8.75 17.40 -14.62
CA LYS A 92 9.27 17.00 -15.93
C LYS A 92 8.18 16.72 -16.97
N TYR A 93 7.12 15.99 -16.59
CA TYR A 93 6.12 15.50 -17.53
C TYR A 93 4.78 16.24 -17.46
N GLY A 94 4.52 16.95 -16.37
CA GLY A 94 3.24 17.57 -16.07
C GLY A 94 2.27 16.63 -15.32
N PRO A 95 1.35 17.18 -14.51
CA PRO A 95 0.49 16.41 -13.61
C PRO A 95 -0.53 15.51 -14.32
N THR A 96 -0.85 15.79 -15.59
CA THR A 96 -1.75 14.97 -16.42
C THR A 96 -1.05 13.75 -17.03
N ARG A 97 0.29 13.75 -17.08
CA ARG A 97 1.13 12.73 -17.74
C ARG A 97 1.74 11.74 -16.76
N VAL A 98 1.42 11.86 -15.47
CA VAL A 98 1.81 10.91 -14.44
C VAL A 98 0.55 10.18 -13.95
N GLY A 99 0.50 8.87 -14.16
CA GLY A 99 -0.61 8.02 -13.71
C GLY A 99 -0.38 7.42 -12.32
N VAL A 100 -1.46 6.98 -11.67
CA VAL A 100 -1.44 6.33 -10.35
C VAL A 100 -2.14 4.96 -10.44
N PHE A 101 -1.46 3.89 -10.03
CA PHE A 101 -1.99 2.53 -10.09
C PHE A 101 -1.69 1.81 -8.77
N ILE A 102 -2.68 1.72 -7.88
CA ILE A 102 -2.48 1.16 -6.54
C ILE A 102 -3.25 -0.15 -6.38
N GLY A 103 -2.55 -1.19 -5.93
CA GLY A 103 -3.15 -2.45 -5.52
C GLY A 103 -3.61 -2.39 -4.06
N THR A 104 -4.85 -2.77 -3.78
CA THR A 104 -5.38 -2.87 -2.41
C THR A 104 -6.53 -3.88 -2.37
N SER A 105 -6.64 -4.60 -1.25
CA SER A 105 -7.72 -5.55 -0.97
C SER A 105 -8.56 -5.13 0.24
N THR A 106 -8.00 -4.31 1.14
CA THR A 106 -8.69 -3.89 2.37
C THR A 106 -9.07 -2.42 2.35
N ALA A 107 -8.31 -1.55 1.66
CA ALA A 107 -8.50 -0.10 1.70
C ALA A 107 -8.80 0.37 3.14
N GLY A 108 -9.85 1.16 3.35
CA GLY A 108 -10.26 1.62 4.69
C GLY A 108 -11.25 0.73 5.43
N ILE A 109 -11.27 -0.60 5.24
CA ILE A 109 -12.21 -1.49 5.95
C ILE A 109 -12.18 -1.27 7.47
N LEU A 110 -11.00 -1.11 8.08
CA LEU A 110 -10.89 -0.81 9.52
C LEU A 110 -11.68 0.44 9.91
N GLN A 111 -11.66 1.49 9.09
CA GLN A 111 -12.41 2.72 9.35
C GLN A 111 -13.92 2.46 9.39
N THR A 112 -14.41 1.54 8.55
CA THR A 112 -15.80 1.11 8.55
C THR A 112 -16.12 0.28 9.78
N GLU A 113 -15.25 -0.66 10.19
CA GLU A 113 -15.42 -1.44 11.42
C GLU A 113 -15.54 -0.51 12.64
N LEU A 114 -14.67 0.49 12.74
CA LEU A 114 -14.70 1.51 13.80
C LEU A 114 -15.96 2.39 13.73
N ALA A 115 -16.45 2.72 12.53
CA ALA A 115 -17.72 3.44 12.36
C ALA A 115 -18.91 2.60 12.84
N TYR A 116 -18.94 1.30 12.54
CA TYR A 116 -20.01 0.40 13.00
C TYR A 116 -20.05 0.26 14.53
N ARG A 117 -18.89 0.27 15.21
CA ARG A 117 -18.83 0.28 16.69
C ARG A 117 -19.48 1.52 17.30
N ARG A 118 -19.52 2.63 16.56
CA ARG A 118 -20.09 3.92 16.96
C ARG A 118 -21.45 4.18 16.32
N ARG A 119 -22.06 3.17 15.70
CA ARG A 119 -23.38 3.28 15.07
C ARG A 119 -24.43 3.65 16.12
N ASP A 120 -25.28 4.60 15.78
CA ASP A 120 -26.40 5.00 16.61
C ASP A 120 -27.35 3.82 16.87
N ALA A 121 -27.68 3.56 18.13
CA ALA A 121 -28.42 2.35 18.52
C ALA A 121 -29.88 2.37 18.05
N ASP A 122 -30.50 3.56 18.00
CA ASP A 122 -31.92 3.73 17.72
C ASP A 122 -32.19 3.88 16.22
N THR A 123 -31.45 4.77 15.56
CA THR A 123 -31.62 5.11 14.14
C THR A 123 -30.78 4.22 13.22
N GLY A 124 -29.70 3.67 13.75
CA GLY A 124 -28.76 2.90 12.96
C GLY A 124 -27.82 3.70 12.06
N ALA A 125 -27.80 5.02 12.21
CA ALA A 125 -26.91 5.90 11.47
C ALA A 125 -25.44 5.62 11.83
N LEU A 126 -24.57 5.65 10.82
CA LEU A 126 -23.13 5.68 11.05
C LEU A 126 -22.71 7.12 11.46
N PRO A 127 -21.57 7.26 12.17
CA PRO A 127 -21.05 8.56 12.55
C PRO A 127 -20.87 9.52 11.35
N ALA A 128 -21.17 10.81 11.54
CA ALA A 128 -21.08 11.82 10.48
C ALA A 128 -19.64 12.06 9.99
N ASP A 129 -18.64 11.74 10.80
CA ASP A 129 -17.21 11.78 10.46
C ASP A 129 -16.77 10.56 9.60
N PHE A 130 -17.61 9.55 9.41
CA PHE A 130 -17.32 8.44 8.51
C PHE A 130 -17.60 8.82 7.05
N ILE A 131 -16.53 8.99 6.27
CA ILE A 131 -16.62 9.33 4.84
C ILE A 131 -16.26 8.10 4.00
N TYR A 132 -17.29 7.37 3.54
CA TYR A 132 -17.09 6.13 2.77
C TYR A 132 -16.18 6.32 1.54
N GLY A 133 -16.40 7.40 0.77
CA GLY A 133 -15.70 7.64 -0.50
C GLY A 133 -14.20 7.83 -0.36
N THR A 134 -13.75 8.51 0.70
CA THR A 134 -12.34 8.85 0.92
C THR A 134 -11.66 7.92 1.92
N THR A 135 -12.37 6.96 2.51
CA THR A 135 -11.78 5.98 3.46
C THR A 135 -12.00 4.54 3.01
N HIS A 136 -13.23 4.01 3.06
CA HIS A 136 -13.54 2.62 2.75
C HIS A 136 -13.35 2.26 1.27
N ASN A 137 -13.84 3.13 0.37
CA ASN A 137 -13.90 2.83 -1.05
C ASN A 137 -12.51 2.38 -1.55
N THR A 138 -12.45 1.28 -2.31
CA THR A 138 -11.19 0.73 -2.85
C THR A 138 -10.37 1.77 -3.62
N PHE A 139 -11.03 2.74 -4.25
CA PHE A 139 -10.38 3.85 -4.95
C PHE A 139 -9.75 4.90 -4.02
N SER A 140 -10.13 4.95 -2.73
CA SER A 140 -9.68 5.94 -1.74
C SER A 140 -8.16 6.14 -1.79
N VAL A 141 -7.38 5.06 -1.76
CA VAL A 141 -5.93 5.18 -1.65
C VAL A 141 -5.25 5.60 -2.96
N ALA A 142 -5.84 5.24 -4.11
CA ALA A 142 -5.38 5.74 -5.40
C ALA A 142 -5.70 7.23 -5.55
N ASP A 143 -6.89 7.66 -5.10
CA ASP A 143 -7.27 9.06 -5.10
C ASP A 143 -6.47 9.89 -4.10
N PHE A 144 -6.24 9.36 -2.90
CA PHE A 144 -5.36 9.95 -1.89
C PHE A 144 -3.97 10.18 -2.50
N THR A 145 -3.36 9.15 -3.09
CA THR A 145 -2.02 9.24 -3.71
C THR A 145 -2.00 10.27 -4.84
N ARG A 146 -3.04 10.27 -5.68
CA ARG A 146 -3.21 11.25 -6.76
C ARG A 146 -3.25 12.68 -6.21
N GLN A 147 -4.10 12.94 -5.20
CA GLN A 147 -4.22 14.26 -4.58
C GLN A 147 -2.98 14.63 -3.77
N TYR A 148 -2.29 13.67 -3.17
CA TYR A 148 -1.05 13.86 -2.42
C TYR A 148 0.05 14.50 -3.27
N PHE A 149 0.18 14.04 -4.51
CA PHE A 149 1.14 14.57 -5.48
C PHE A 149 0.59 15.67 -6.41
N GLY A 150 -0.70 16.01 -6.31
CA GLY A 150 -1.32 17.01 -7.20
C GLY A 150 -1.49 16.53 -8.63
N LEU A 151 -1.73 15.22 -8.81
CA LEU A 151 -1.85 14.58 -10.11
C LEU A 151 -3.27 14.70 -10.69
N SER A 152 -3.35 14.80 -12.00
CA SER A 152 -4.60 14.82 -12.76
C SER A 152 -4.62 13.81 -13.92
N GLY A 153 -3.58 12.97 -14.03
CA GLY A 153 -3.54 11.83 -14.93
C GLY A 153 -4.44 10.67 -14.46
N PRO A 154 -4.48 9.57 -15.22
CA PRO A 154 -5.27 8.38 -14.88
C PRO A 154 -4.92 7.83 -13.50
N ALA A 155 -5.93 7.55 -12.67
CA ALA A 155 -5.77 6.91 -11.39
C ALA A 155 -6.66 5.66 -11.30
N VAL A 156 -6.08 4.54 -10.87
CA VAL A 156 -6.75 3.24 -10.84
C VAL A 156 -6.41 2.53 -9.54
N ALA A 157 -7.44 1.99 -8.88
CA ALA A 157 -7.27 0.98 -7.86
C ALA A 157 -7.50 -0.41 -8.47
N VAL A 158 -6.59 -1.35 -8.21
CA VAL A 158 -6.70 -2.74 -8.63
C VAL A 158 -6.95 -3.59 -7.40
N SER A 159 -8.04 -4.34 -7.40
CA SER A 159 -8.33 -5.31 -6.34
C SER A 159 -8.55 -6.69 -6.95
N SER A 160 -7.63 -7.60 -6.62
CA SER A 160 -7.67 -9.01 -7.00
C SER A 160 -6.96 -9.85 -5.94
N ALA A 161 -7.28 -9.56 -4.68
CA ALA A 161 -6.67 -10.13 -3.49
C ALA A 161 -5.12 -10.00 -3.50
N CYS A 162 -4.40 -11.06 -3.12
CA CYS A 162 -2.95 -11.05 -2.95
C CYS A 162 -2.15 -10.69 -4.23
N SER A 163 -2.77 -10.74 -5.41
CA SER A 163 -2.11 -10.43 -6.70
C SER A 163 -2.23 -8.97 -7.14
N SER A 164 -2.92 -8.12 -6.37
CA SER A 164 -3.28 -6.75 -6.75
C SER A 164 -2.08 -5.87 -7.12
N SER A 165 -1.06 -5.82 -6.27
CA SER A 165 0.14 -4.99 -6.47
C SER A 165 1.04 -5.46 -7.60
N ALA A 166 0.99 -6.74 -7.97
CA ALA A 166 1.69 -7.22 -9.16
C ALA A 166 0.99 -6.77 -10.45
N LYS A 167 -0.35 -6.74 -10.45
CA LYS A 167 -1.14 -6.40 -11.65
C LYS A 167 -1.08 -4.93 -12.03
N VAL A 168 -0.81 -4.02 -11.09
CA VAL A 168 -0.70 -2.58 -11.40
C VAL A 168 0.43 -2.27 -12.40
N PHE A 169 1.52 -3.05 -12.39
CA PHE A 169 2.61 -2.91 -13.36
C PHE A 169 2.13 -3.15 -14.80
N SER A 170 1.28 -4.16 -15.01
CA SER A 170 0.70 -4.43 -16.33
C SER A 170 -0.24 -3.30 -16.77
N SER A 171 -1.08 -2.78 -15.86
CA SER A 171 -1.97 -1.66 -16.14
C SER A 171 -1.20 -0.39 -16.52
N ALA A 172 -0.18 -0.03 -15.74
CA ALA A 172 0.68 1.11 -16.00
C ALA A 172 1.44 0.97 -17.32
N ARG A 173 2.01 -0.22 -17.59
CA ARG A 173 2.74 -0.51 -18.85
C ARG A 173 1.86 -0.26 -20.07
N ARG A 174 0.59 -0.69 -20.04
CA ARG A 174 -0.34 -0.49 -21.17
C ARG A 174 -0.59 1.01 -21.42
N MET A 175 -0.75 1.81 -20.37
CA MET A 175 -0.97 3.25 -20.48
C MET A 175 0.28 3.98 -20.99
N LEU A 176 1.46 3.61 -20.49
CA LEU A 176 2.76 4.12 -20.97
C LEU A 176 3.00 3.75 -22.44
N ALA A 177 2.70 2.51 -22.83
CA ALA A 177 2.84 2.02 -24.20
C ALA A 177 1.86 2.70 -25.17
N ALA A 178 0.64 3.01 -24.72
CA ALA A 178 -0.35 3.77 -25.48
C ALA A 178 -0.03 5.28 -25.58
N GLY A 179 0.98 5.76 -24.86
CA GLY A 179 1.34 7.18 -24.85
C GLY A 179 0.36 8.08 -24.10
N LEU A 180 -0.51 7.50 -23.28
CA LEU A 180 -1.48 8.25 -22.46
C LEU A 180 -0.81 8.92 -21.25
N ILE A 181 0.29 8.34 -20.76
CA ILE A 181 1.15 8.85 -19.69
C ILE A 181 2.62 8.63 -20.04
N ASP A 182 3.51 9.33 -19.35
CA ASP A 182 4.97 9.24 -19.50
C ASP A 182 5.67 8.70 -18.24
N ALA A 183 5.00 8.81 -17.08
CA ALA A 183 5.41 8.17 -15.85
C ALA A 183 4.20 7.55 -15.11
N ALA A 184 4.47 6.60 -14.22
CA ALA A 184 3.44 5.97 -13.39
C ALA A 184 3.95 5.70 -11.98
N VAL A 185 3.18 6.16 -10.99
CA VAL A 185 3.28 5.67 -9.61
C VAL A 185 2.52 4.35 -9.55
N VAL A 186 3.23 3.26 -9.31
CA VAL A 186 2.64 1.93 -9.13
C VAL A 186 2.96 1.42 -7.73
N GLY A 187 2.09 0.61 -7.14
CA GLY A 187 2.38 0.03 -5.84
C GLY A 187 1.24 -0.76 -5.26
N GLY A 188 1.35 -1.05 -3.97
CA GLY A 188 0.26 -1.60 -3.19
C GLY A 188 0.35 -1.25 -1.73
N VAL A 189 -0.80 -1.18 -1.09
CA VAL A 189 -0.93 -0.91 0.33
C VAL A 189 -2.18 -1.58 0.87
N ASP A 190 -2.03 -2.24 2.00
CA ASP A 190 -3.12 -2.78 2.80
C ASP A 190 -2.69 -2.70 4.27
N SER A 191 -3.50 -2.04 5.10
CA SER A 191 -3.37 -2.09 6.56
C SER A 191 -4.14 -3.27 7.15
N LEU A 192 -3.79 -3.67 8.37
CA LEU A 192 -4.54 -4.64 9.16
C LEU A 192 -5.97 -4.13 9.44
N CYS A 193 -6.92 -5.06 9.44
CA CYS A 193 -8.29 -4.85 9.88
C CYS A 193 -8.86 -6.14 10.47
N LEU A 194 -9.95 -6.01 11.25
CA LEU A 194 -10.52 -7.15 11.96
C LEU A 194 -11.14 -8.17 11.00
N THR A 195 -11.83 -7.70 9.97
CA THR A 195 -12.51 -8.54 8.98
C THR A 195 -11.51 -9.48 8.29
N THR A 196 -10.32 -8.99 7.95
CA THR A 196 -9.28 -9.83 7.36
C THR A 196 -8.74 -10.84 8.38
N LEU A 197 -8.40 -10.41 9.60
CA LEU A 197 -7.84 -11.31 10.61
C LEU A 197 -8.83 -12.42 11.02
N TYR A 198 -10.05 -12.05 11.40
CA TYR A 198 -11.10 -13.02 11.74
C TYR A 198 -11.57 -13.83 10.53
N GLY A 199 -11.64 -13.23 9.34
CA GLY A 199 -12.01 -13.92 8.11
C GLY A 199 -11.03 -15.04 7.77
N PHE A 200 -9.72 -14.75 7.73
CA PHE A 200 -8.71 -15.79 7.47
C PHE A 200 -8.66 -16.84 8.59
N ASN A 201 -8.88 -16.45 9.85
CA ASN A 201 -8.98 -17.41 10.95
C ASN A 201 -10.18 -18.35 10.80
N SER A 202 -11.35 -17.83 10.40
CA SER A 202 -12.55 -18.65 10.19
C SER A 202 -12.39 -19.71 9.10
N LEU A 203 -11.45 -19.50 8.18
CA LEU A 203 -11.08 -20.42 7.12
C LEU A 203 -9.96 -21.40 7.54
N GLY A 204 -9.45 -21.32 8.77
CA GLY A 204 -8.34 -22.13 9.25
C GLY A 204 -7.01 -21.84 8.55
N LEU A 205 -6.81 -20.61 8.07
CA LEU A 205 -5.64 -20.25 7.27
C LEU A 205 -4.49 -19.64 8.06
N VAL A 206 -4.73 -19.12 9.26
CA VAL A 206 -3.71 -18.40 10.06
C VAL A 206 -2.97 -19.34 10.99
N SER A 207 -1.67 -19.13 11.14
CA SER A 207 -0.83 -19.84 12.12
C SER A 207 -0.78 -19.10 13.45
N ALA A 208 -0.68 -19.85 14.55
CA ALA A 208 -0.34 -19.30 15.87
C ALA A 208 1.11 -18.81 15.96
N GLN A 209 1.98 -19.32 15.09
CA GLN A 209 3.40 -19.01 15.02
C GLN A 209 3.71 -18.16 13.79
N PRO A 210 4.90 -17.51 13.74
CA PRO A 210 5.37 -16.89 12.51
C PRO A 210 5.37 -17.89 11.36
N CYS A 211 4.87 -17.47 10.19
CA CYS A 211 4.75 -18.34 9.03
C CYS A 211 6.08 -19.00 8.67
N ARG A 212 6.00 -20.25 8.21
CA ARG A 212 7.18 -21.08 7.90
C ARG A 212 7.15 -21.51 6.42
N PRO A 213 7.55 -20.62 5.48
CA PRO A 213 7.52 -20.94 4.06
C PRO A 213 8.30 -22.22 3.75
N PHE A 214 7.66 -23.15 3.03
CA PHE A 214 8.22 -24.45 2.60
C PHE A 214 8.61 -25.43 3.71
N ASP A 215 8.45 -25.07 4.98
CA ASP A 215 8.78 -25.94 6.11
C ASP A 215 7.78 -27.11 6.23
N ALA A 216 8.26 -28.28 6.67
CA ALA A 216 7.43 -29.48 6.80
C ALA A 216 6.37 -29.35 7.91
N ALA A 217 6.63 -28.53 8.93
CA ALA A 217 5.73 -28.26 10.05
C ALA A 217 4.95 -26.94 9.88
N ARG A 218 4.85 -26.41 8.66
CA ARG A 218 4.01 -25.23 8.38
C ARG A 218 2.53 -25.56 8.61
N ASP A 219 1.82 -24.64 9.24
CA ASP A 219 0.43 -24.83 9.68
C ASP A 219 -0.49 -23.63 9.34
N GLY A 220 0.02 -22.62 8.61
CA GLY A 220 -0.75 -21.47 8.18
C GLY A 220 0.10 -20.29 7.74
N ILE A 221 -0.56 -19.18 7.43
CA ILE A 221 0.06 -17.90 7.10
C ILE A 221 0.05 -16.96 8.30
N SER A 222 0.84 -15.88 8.20
CA SER A 222 0.78 -14.72 9.09
C SER A 222 0.31 -13.53 8.28
N ILE A 223 -0.68 -12.80 8.77
CA ILE A 223 -1.19 -11.61 8.08
C ILE A 223 -0.31 -10.42 8.44
N GLY A 224 0.17 -9.71 7.44
CA GLY A 224 0.94 -8.48 7.64
C GLY A 224 0.36 -7.33 6.85
N GLU A 225 0.77 -6.13 7.22
CA GLU A 225 0.54 -4.91 6.48
C GLU A 225 1.83 -4.35 5.92
N ALA A 226 1.70 -3.62 4.82
CA ALA A 226 2.82 -3.01 4.15
C ALA A 226 2.33 -1.93 3.17
N ALA A 227 3.24 -1.01 2.83
CA ALA A 227 3.13 -0.12 1.69
C ALA A 227 4.41 -0.23 0.86
N ALA A 228 4.29 -0.47 -0.44
CA ALA A 228 5.42 -0.48 -1.36
C ALA A 228 5.03 0.20 -2.67
N PHE A 229 5.92 1.05 -3.17
CA PHE A 229 5.68 1.84 -4.37
C PHE A 229 6.91 1.85 -5.27
N ALA A 230 6.68 1.99 -6.57
CA ALA A 230 7.69 2.18 -7.59
C ALA A 230 7.25 3.28 -8.57
N LEU A 231 8.22 4.03 -9.07
CA LEU A 231 8.04 5.02 -10.12
C LEU A 231 8.54 4.40 -11.42
N LEU A 232 7.64 4.25 -12.39
CA LEU A 232 7.95 3.74 -13.72
C LEU A 232 8.02 4.90 -14.70
N GLU A 233 9.09 4.94 -15.48
CA GLU A 233 9.29 5.91 -16.54
C GLU A 233 9.69 5.20 -17.84
N ARG A 234 9.62 5.93 -18.95
CA ARG A 234 10.32 5.52 -20.17
C ARG A 234 11.82 5.62 -19.92
N PRO A 235 12.64 4.65 -20.39
CA PRO A 235 14.08 4.72 -20.24
C PRO A 235 14.62 6.03 -20.83
N PRO A 236 15.42 6.81 -20.08
CA PRO A 236 16.16 7.95 -20.63
C PRO A 236 17.21 7.47 -21.64
N GLU A 237 17.77 8.40 -22.41
CA GLU A 237 18.87 8.11 -23.35
C GLU A 237 20.11 7.53 -22.65
N HIS A 238 20.38 8.02 -21.43
CA HIS A 238 21.50 7.58 -20.60
C HIS A 238 20.98 6.98 -19.30
N LEU A 239 21.27 5.71 -19.09
CA LEU A 239 20.91 4.98 -17.87
C LEU A 239 22.11 4.94 -16.91
N PRO A 240 21.88 5.07 -15.59
CA PRO A 240 22.92 4.77 -14.61
C PRO A 240 23.27 3.28 -14.63
N ALA A 241 24.46 2.92 -14.13
CA ALA A 241 24.98 1.55 -14.19
C ALA A 241 24.13 0.54 -13.38
N ASP A 242 23.43 1.01 -12.36
CA ASP A 242 22.55 0.25 -11.48
C ASP A 242 21.06 0.36 -11.88
N ALA A 243 20.76 0.85 -13.10
CA ALA A 243 19.40 1.00 -13.57
C ALA A 243 18.65 -0.33 -13.62
N VAL A 244 17.44 -0.34 -13.05
CA VAL A 244 16.54 -1.48 -13.12
C VAL A 244 15.55 -1.28 -14.27
N LEU A 245 15.61 -2.19 -15.25
CA LEU A 245 14.69 -2.20 -16.39
C LEU A 245 13.71 -3.37 -16.31
N LEU A 246 12.42 -3.08 -16.47
CA LEU A 246 11.36 -4.08 -16.62
C LEU A 246 11.19 -4.42 -18.11
N LEU A 247 11.62 -5.61 -18.50
CA LEU A 247 11.67 -6.03 -19.91
C LEU A 247 10.31 -6.53 -20.44
N GLY A 248 9.47 -7.08 -19.56
CA GLY A 248 8.17 -7.66 -19.90
C GLY A 248 8.15 -9.16 -19.80
#